data_AF-A0A146FSL5-F1
#
_entry.id   AF-A0A146FSL5-F1
#
_cell.length_a   1.000
_cell.length_b   1.000
_cell.length_c   1.000
_cell.angle_alpha   90.00
_cell.angle_beta   90.00
_cell.angle_gamma   90.00
#
_symmetry.space_group_name_H-M   'P 1'
#
loop_
_entity.id
_entity.type
_entity.pdbx_description
1 polymer ?
#
loop_
_entity_poly.entity_id
_entity_poly.type
_entity_poly.pdbx_seq_one_letter_code
_entity_poly.pdbx_strand_id
1 'polypeptide(L)'
;MTVLRTRSAVQHARELNNILSCAAPLSLRAHSRPISGFNRPPPNYPGHVPLNFVERGALAIGSAVGSLLNPRRADLIAACGEATATPYFIYRLRDAMLSDPTGRQILRDRPRITSETLKLPYLRSLPENTVGRTYATWLDREGVSPDTRDNVQYIDDEECAYVMQRYRECHDFYHAVTGLPIFVEGELALKAFEFLNTLIPMTGLSLFASVRLKPAERERLFSIYLPWALKSGLQSKELINVYWEKVLEKDVGELRAELGIERPPDMREIRRMIRMQKKREKELMEQRGQ
;
A
#
# COMPACT_ATOMS: atom_id res chain seq x y z
N MET A 1 -30.78 -27.67 79.93
CA MET A 1 -31.97 -28.52 80.16
C MET A 1 -32.44 -29.06 78.81
N THR A 2 -31.94 -30.25 78.45
CA THR A 2 -32.67 -31.47 78.03
C THR A 2 -34.15 -31.25 77.63
N VAL A 3 -34.57 -31.33 76.35
CA VAL A 3 -34.88 -32.51 75.48
C VAL A 3 -36.39 -32.59 75.20
N LEU A 4 -36.79 -32.62 73.92
CA LEU A 4 -37.54 -33.74 73.31
C LEU A 4 -37.88 -33.49 71.83
N ARG A 5 -37.44 -34.46 71.02
CA ARG A 5 -37.84 -34.78 69.64
C ARG A 5 -39.30 -35.23 69.59
N THR A 6 -39.95 -35.04 68.44
CA THR A 6 -40.73 -36.10 67.77
C THR A 6 -40.72 -35.92 66.24
N ARG A 7 -40.58 -37.04 65.55
CA ARG A 7 -40.60 -37.24 64.09
C ARG A 7 -42.03 -37.54 63.63
N SER A 8 -42.30 -37.37 62.32
CA SER A 8 -42.94 -38.35 61.41
C SER A 8 -44.04 -37.78 60.50
N ALA A 9 -44.21 -38.46 59.35
CA ALA A 9 -45.25 -38.42 58.33
C ALA A 9 -45.03 -37.41 57.17
N VAL A 10 -44.12 -37.70 56.23
CA VAL A 10 -44.38 -38.50 54.99
C VAL A 10 -45.25 -37.72 54.02
N GLN A 11 -44.67 -37.08 52.99
CA GLN A 11 -44.25 -37.76 51.75
C GLN A 11 -45.38 -38.54 51.07
N HIS A 12 -46.51 -37.91 50.73
CA HIS A 12 -47.50 -38.50 49.80
C HIS A 12 -48.13 -37.43 48.89
N ALA A 13 -47.29 -36.71 48.14
CA ALA A 13 -47.75 -35.89 47.01
C ALA A 13 -46.70 -35.77 45.89
N ARG A 14 -45.83 -36.78 45.74
CA ARG A 14 -44.80 -36.80 44.68
C ARG A 14 -44.67 -38.11 43.89
N GLU A 15 -45.56 -39.08 44.10
CA GLU A 15 -45.50 -40.37 43.40
C GLU A 15 -46.88 -40.83 42.89
N LEU A 16 -47.55 -40.04 42.06
CA LEU A 16 -48.65 -40.51 41.21
C LEU A 16 -48.72 -39.68 39.92
N ASN A 17 -47.66 -39.75 39.12
CA ASN A 17 -47.74 -39.51 37.68
C ASN A 17 -46.45 -40.01 37.00
N ASN A 18 -46.23 -41.31 37.12
CA ASN A 18 -45.51 -42.05 36.11
C ASN A 18 -46.56 -42.79 35.27
N ILE A 19 -46.29 -42.90 33.97
CA ILE A 19 -46.96 -43.75 32.98
C ILE A 19 -48.12 -43.07 32.24
N LEU A 20 -47.79 -42.19 31.30
CA LEU A 20 -48.35 -42.13 29.94
C LEU A 20 -47.82 -40.89 29.23
N SER A 21 -46.73 -41.03 28.48
CA SER A 21 -46.51 -40.41 27.16
C SER A 21 -45.04 -40.63 26.76
N CYS A 22 -44.73 -41.87 26.36
CA CYS A 22 -43.54 -42.14 25.56
C CYS A 22 -43.88 -41.83 24.09
N ALA A 23 -43.69 -40.57 23.68
CA ALA A 23 -43.49 -40.20 22.27
C ALA A 23 -42.97 -38.75 22.21
N ALA A 24 -41.69 -38.57 22.52
CA ALA A 24 -41.00 -37.35 22.08
C ALA A 24 -40.80 -37.46 20.56
N PRO A 25 -41.25 -36.50 19.73
CA PRO A 25 -40.90 -36.52 18.32
C PRO A 25 -39.38 -36.35 18.25
N LEU A 26 -38.69 -37.30 17.60
CA LEU A 26 -37.34 -37.04 17.11
C LEU A 26 -37.46 -35.87 16.13
N SER A 27 -37.26 -34.65 16.63
CA SER A 27 -36.91 -33.54 15.78
C SER A 27 -35.52 -33.87 15.26
N LEU A 28 -35.47 -34.53 14.10
CA LEU A 28 -34.33 -34.50 13.21
C LEU A 28 -34.13 -33.04 12.83
N ARG A 29 -33.50 -32.28 13.72
CA ARG A 29 -32.93 -30.99 13.41
C ARG A 29 -31.80 -31.32 12.46
N ALA A 30 -32.13 -31.34 11.17
CA ALA A 30 -31.17 -31.36 10.09
C ALA A 30 -30.19 -30.24 10.42
N HIS A 31 -29.02 -30.62 10.92
CA HIS A 31 -27.90 -29.72 10.98
C HIS A 31 -27.53 -29.52 9.52
N SER A 32 -28.20 -28.57 8.87
CA SER A 32 -27.65 -27.87 7.74
C SER A 32 -26.36 -27.26 8.25
N ARG A 33 -25.27 -28.03 8.17
CA ARG A 33 -23.91 -27.49 8.25
C ARG A 33 -23.90 -26.41 7.19
N PRO A 34 -23.81 -25.12 7.54
CA PRO A 34 -23.64 -24.10 6.52
C PRO A 34 -22.38 -24.51 5.76
N ILE A 35 -22.43 -24.44 4.43
CA ILE A 35 -21.28 -24.71 3.59
C ILE A 35 -20.17 -23.76 4.06
N SER A 36 -19.20 -24.32 4.79
CA SER A 36 -18.18 -23.61 5.58
C SER A 36 -17.11 -22.92 4.72
N GLY A 37 -17.42 -22.64 3.45
CA GLY A 37 -16.54 -21.90 2.53
C GLY A 37 -16.77 -20.38 2.56
N PHE A 38 -17.87 -19.91 3.17
CA PHE A 38 -18.27 -18.49 3.18
C PHE A 38 -18.24 -17.83 4.56
N ASN A 39 -17.89 -18.55 5.63
CA ASN A 39 -17.66 -17.93 6.93
C ASN A 39 -16.26 -17.31 6.94
N ARG A 40 -16.23 -15.99 6.76
CA ARG A 40 -15.02 -15.18 6.94
C ARG A 40 -14.54 -15.32 8.40
N PRO A 41 -13.27 -15.65 8.66
CA PRO A 41 -12.76 -15.72 10.03
C PRO A 41 -12.84 -14.33 10.69
N PRO A 42 -12.78 -14.25 12.03
CA PRO A 42 -12.73 -12.95 12.70
C PRO A 42 -11.47 -12.15 12.27
N PRO A 43 -11.52 -10.81 12.28
CA PRO A 43 -10.35 -9.96 12.09
C PRO A 43 -9.22 -10.29 13.08
N ASN A 44 -7.96 -10.27 12.62
CA ASN A 44 -6.79 -10.53 13.46
C ASN A 44 -6.40 -9.29 14.29
N TYR A 45 -6.71 -8.10 13.79
CA TYR A 45 -6.47 -6.80 14.42
C TYR A 45 -7.53 -5.77 13.95
N PRO A 46 -7.68 -4.61 14.61
CA PRO A 46 -8.66 -3.60 14.22
C PRO A 46 -8.50 -3.13 12.77
N GLY A 47 -9.59 -3.15 12.00
CA GLY A 47 -9.58 -2.77 10.58
C GLY A 47 -9.22 -3.91 9.61
N HIS A 48 -8.74 -5.06 10.10
CA HIS A 48 -8.47 -6.23 9.27
C HIS A 48 -9.76 -6.82 8.67
N VAL A 49 -9.71 -7.12 7.38
CA VAL A 49 -10.75 -7.77 6.59
C VAL A 49 -10.16 -9.06 6.02
N PRO A 50 -10.35 -10.21 6.69
CA PRO A 50 -9.77 -11.46 6.23
C PRO A 50 -10.41 -11.91 4.91
N LEU A 51 -9.58 -12.44 4.01
CA LEU A 51 -10.02 -12.95 2.71
C LEU A 51 -9.61 -14.41 2.56
N ASN A 52 -10.53 -15.24 2.08
CA ASN A 52 -10.17 -16.57 1.61
C ASN A 52 -9.41 -16.50 0.26
N PHE A 53 -8.84 -17.62 -0.18
CA PHE A 53 -8.04 -17.66 -1.41
C PHE A 53 -8.81 -17.20 -2.66
N VAL A 54 -10.09 -17.55 -2.77
CA VAL A 54 -10.95 -17.18 -3.90
C VAL A 54 -11.29 -15.70 -3.86
N GLU A 55 -11.70 -15.17 -2.69
CA GLU A 55 -11.99 -13.75 -2.49
C GLU A 55 -10.75 -12.90 -2.78
N ARG A 56 -9.56 -13.33 -2.33
CA ARG A 56 -8.29 -12.66 -2.58
C ARG A 56 -7.93 -12.67 -4.07
N GLY A 57 -8.08 -13.80 -4.75
CA GLY A 57 -7.87 -13.89 -6.19
C GLY A 57 -8.83 -13.00 -6.99
N ALA A 58 -10.12 -13.01 -6.63
CA ALA A 58 -11.12 -12.14 -7.24
C ALA A 58 -10.83 -10.66 -6.98
N LEU A 59 -10.41 -10.30 -5.76
CA LEU A 59 -10.00 -8.94 -5.42
C LEU A 59 -8.78 -8.51 -6.23
N ALA A 60 -7.75 -9.35 -6.33
CA ALA A 60 -6.55 -9.07 -7.13
C ALA A 60 -6.90 -8.80 -8.59
N ILE A 61 -7.67 -9.69 -9.23
CA ILE A 61 -8.05 -9.55 -10.64
C ILE A 61 -8.96 -8.34 -10.85
N GLY A 62 -10.01 -8.22 -10.04
CA GLY A 62 -11.00 -7.14 -10.18
C GLY A 62 -10.39 -5.77 -9.96
N SER A 63 -9.51 -5.64 -8.98
CA SER A 63 -8.80 -4.38 -8.69
C SER A 63 -7.71 -4.06 -9.72
N ALA A 64 -7.01 -5.06 -10.26
CA ALA A 64 -6.07 -4.88 -11.37
C ALA A 64 -6.77 -4.40 -12.66
N VAL A 65 -7.88 -5.04 -13.04
CA VAL A 65 -8.67 -4.63 -14.23
C VAL A 65 -9.31 -3.26 -14.00
N GLY A 66 -9.93 -3.06 -12.82
CA GLY A 66 -10.61 -1.80 -12.51
C GLY A 66 -9.67 -0.60 -12.43
N SER A 67 -8.48 -0.75 -11.84
CA SER A 67 -7.45 0.30 -11.81
C SER A 67 -6.84 0.55 -13.19
N LEU A 68 -6.68 -0.49 -14.01
CA LEU A 68 -6.27 -0.34 -15.41
C LEU A 68 -7.31 0.44 -16.21
N LEU A 69 -8.61 0.25 -15.97
CA LEU A 69 -9.69 0.98 -16.65
C LEU A 69 -9.88 2.41 -16.12
N ASN A 70 -9.74 2.60 -14.81
CA ASN A 70 -9.85 3.90 -14.16
C ASN A 70 -8.67 4.16 -13.21
N PRO A 71 -7.56 4.74 -13.72
CA PRO A 71 -6.36 5.01 -12.92
C PRO A 71 -6.56 6.00 -11.76
N ARG A 72 -7.69 6.72 -11.72
CA ARG A 72 -8.02 7.64 -10.62
C ARG A 72 -8.54 6.93 -9.37
N ARG A 73 -8.81 5.63 -9.46
CA ARG A 73 -9.27 4.79 -8.35
C ARG A 73 -8.06 4.27 -7.56
N ALA A 74 -7.49 5.14 -6.72
CA ALA A 74 -6.36 4.80 -5.87
C ALA A 74 -6.67 3.62 -4.92
N ASP A 75 -7.93 3.50 -4.48
CA ASP A 75 -8.47 2.38 -3.71
C ASP A 75 -8.27 1.02 -4.40
N LEU A 76 -8.44 0.97 -5.71
CA LEU A 76 -8.23 -0.26 -6.48
C LEU A 76 -6.73 -0.60 -6.62
N ILE A 77 -5.87 0.41 -6.71
CA ILE A 77 -4.41 0.19 -6.72
C ILE A 77 -3.96 -0.33 -5.36
N ALA A 78 -4.50 0.23 -4.28
CA ALA A 78 -4.26 -0.20 -2.91
C ALA A 78 -4.70 -1.66 -2.71
N ALA A 79 -5.94 -1.99 -3.07
CA ALA A 79 -6.49 -3.34 -2.98
C ALA A 79 -5.66 -4.35 -3.81
N CYS A 80 -5.25 -3.99 -5.03
CA CYS A 80 -4.37 -4.80 -5.86
C CYS A 80 -3.01 -5.04 -5.17
N GLY A 81 -2.44 -4.00 -4.55
CA GLY A 81 -1.22 -4.08 -3.76
C GLY A 81 -1.31 -5.10 -2.63
N GLU A 82 -2.37 -5.06 -1.83
CA GLU A 82 -2.55 -5.98 -0.70
C GLU A 82 -2.84 -7.41 -1.17
N ALA A 83 -3.73 -7.56 -2.15
CA ALA A 83 -4.14 -8.86 -2.64
C ALA A 83 -2.99 -9.62 -3.31
N THR A 84 -2.01 -8.91 -3.90
CA THR A 84 -0.85 -9.51 -4.57
C THR A 84 0.40 -9.60 -3.70
N ALA A 85 0.47 -8.88 -2.57
CA ALA A 85 1.64 -8.93 -1.68
C ALA A 85 1.70 -10.19 -0.80
N THR A 86 0.55 -10.79 -0.51
CA THR A 86 0.43 -12.06 0.22
C THR A 86 0.41 -13.26 -0.73
N PRO A 87 0.99 -14.42 -0.37
CA PRO A 87 1.53 -14.75 0.95
C PRO A 87 3.06 -14.63 1.07
N TYR A 88 3.79 -14.15 0.05
CA TYR A 88 5.27 -14.21 0.05
C TYR A 88 5.95 -12.84 0.12
N PHE A 89 5.50 -11.89 -0.70
CA PHE A 89 6.26 -10.67 -0.96
C PHE A 89 6.29 -9.71 0.22
N ILE A 90 5.19 -9.62 0.97
CA ILE A 90 5.15 -8.76 2.15
C ILE A 90 6.08 -9.26 3.27
N TYR A 91 6.19 -10.58 3.44
CA TYR A 91 7.10 -11.18 4.43
C TYR A 91 8.56 -10.94 4.05
N ARG A 92 8.91 -11.04 2.76
CA ARG A 92 10.25 -10.65 2.28
C ARG A 92 10.59 -9.21 2.67
N LEU A 93 9.65 -8.28 2.45
CA LEU A 93 9.88 -6.87 2.75
C LEU A 93 10.00 -6.61 4.26
N ARG A 94 9.19 -7.27 5.09
CA ARG A 94 9.33 -7.26 6.54
C ARG A 94 10.69 -7.81 6.98
N ASP A 95 11.12 -8.94 6.42
CA ASP A 95 12.38 -9.58 6.79
C ASP A 95 13.59 -8.72 6.38
N ALA A 96 13.49 -8.01 5.25
CA ALA A 96 14.46 -6.98 4.88
C ALA A 96 14.56 -5.87 5.95
N MET A 97 13.43 -5.42 6.51
CA MET A 97 13.44 -4.47 7.64
C MET A 97 14.05 -5.07 8.91
N LEU A 98 13.75 -6.33 9.23
CA LEU A 98 14.30 -7.01 10.41
C LEU A 98 15.83 -7.19 10.30
N SER A 99 16.37 -7.35 9.10
CA SER A 99 17.81 -7.44 8.87
C SER A 99 18.56 -6.10 9.07
N ASP A 100 17.87 -4.96 8.96
CA ASP A 100 18.47 -3.63 9.05
C ASP A 100 18.27 -2.99 10.45
N PRO A 101 19.29 -2.37 11.07
CA PRO A 101 19.13 -1.70 12.37
C PRO A 101 18.06 -0.60 12.39
N THR A 102 17.98 0.19 11.32
CA THR A 102 16.98 1.24 11.15
C THR A 102 15.61 0.64 10.88
N GLY A 103 15.54 -0.40 10.04
CA GLY A 103 14.31 -1.16 9.80
C GLY A 103 13.71 -1.75 11.08
N ARG A 104 14.52 -2.38 11.94
CA ARG A 104 14.07 -2.86 13.27
C ARG A 104 13.58 -1.73 14.17
N GLN A 105 14.22 -0.57 14.11
CA GLN A 105 13.76 0.58 14.88
C GLN A 105 12.40 1.06 14.37
N ILE A 106 12.20 1.14 13.06
CA ILE A 106 10.92 1.52 12.45
C ILE A 106 9.81 0.54 12.83
N LEU A 107 10.06 -0.77 12.77
CA LEU A 107 9.08 -1.80 13.14
C LEU A 107 8.65 -1.72 14.62
N ARG A 108 9.56 -1.26 15.49
CA ARG A 108 9.28 -1.02 16.91
C ARG A 108 8.50 0.27 17.14
N ASP A 109 8.98 1.37 16.57
CA ASP A 109 8.43 2.72 16.80
C ASP A 109 7.06 2.90 16.09
N ARG A 110 6.85 2.16 15.00
CA ARG A 110 5.68 2.21 14.11
C ARG A 110 5.23 3.63 13.73
N PRO A 111 6.13 4.55 13.32
CA PRO A 111 5.73 5.90 12.94
C PRO A 111 4.81 5.89 11.72
N ARG A 112 3.89 6.86 11.67
CA ARG A 112 2.98 7.14 10.56
C ARG A 112 3.39 8.43 9.87
N ILE A 113 3.25 8.47 8.55
CA ILE A 113 3.54 9.65 7.74
C ILE A 113 2.20 10.31 7.39
N THR A 114 1.86 11.36 8.13
CA THR A 114 0.63 12.15 7.97
C THR A 114 0.97 13.64 8.12
N SER A 115 0.04 14.55 7.81
CA SER A 115 0.23 15.98 8.04
C SER A 115 0.35 16.34 9.52
N GLU A 116 -0.09 15.46 10.44
CA GLU A 116 0.06 15.65 11.88
C GLU A 116 1.50 15.39 12.33
N THR A 117 2.12 14.35 11.78
CA THR A 117 3.50 13.97 12.12
C THR A 117 4.53 14.76 11.29
N LEU A 118 4.20 15.08 10.03
CA LEU A 118 4.99 15.92 9.13
C LEU A 118 4.43 17.33 9.07
N LYS A 119 4.99 18.24 9.87
CA LYS A 119 4.61 19.66 9.87
C LYS A 119 5.00 20.34 8.55
N LEU A 120 4.13 20.29 7.54
CA LEU A 120 4.39 20.85 6.22
C LEU A 120 4.86 22.33 6.22
N PRO A 121 4.32 23.24 7.06
CA PRO A 121 4.84 24.61 7.15
C PRO A 121 6.32 24.68 7.55
N TYR A 122 6.74 23.80 8.46
CA TYR A 122 8.15 23.70 8.85
C TYR A 122 9.00 23.13 7.71
N LEU A 123 8.54 22.08 7.02
CA LEU A 123 9.27 21.54 5.85
C LEU A 123 9.44 22.56 4.73
N ARG A 124 8.43 23.42 4.52
CA ARG A 124 8.53 24.55 3.59
C ARG A 124 9.54 25.60 4.04
N SER A 125 9.82 25.74 5.34
CA SER A 125 10.81 26.71 5.83
C SER A 125 12.26 26.23 5.73
N LEU A 126 12.48 24.94 5.49
CA LEU A 126 13.82 24.36 5.42
C LEU A 126 14.60 24.83 4.16
N PRO A 127 15.95 24.79 4.19
CA PRO A 127 16.79 25.10 3.02
C PRO A 127 16.46 24.24 1.79
N GLU A 128 16.61 24.79 0.58
CA GLU A 128 16.24 24.17 -0.69
C GLU A 128 16.88 22.80 -0.95
N ASN A 129 18.09 22.59 -0.42
CA ASN A 129 18.83 21.36 -0.58
C ASN A 129 18.41 20.25 0.40
N THR A 130 17.47 20.50 1.32
CA THR A 130 17.03 19.48 2.28
C THR A 130 15.98 18.51 1.71
N VAL A 131 15.91 17.31 2.28
CA VAL A 131 14.89 16.30 1.95
C VAL A 131 13.49 16.83 2.22
N GLY A 132 13.27 17.47 3.37
CA GLY A 132 11.98 18.02 3.78
C GLY A 132 11.50 19.13 2.86
N ARG A 133 12.38 20.07 2.49
CA ARG A 133 12.04 21.12 1.51
C ARG A 133 11.77 20.55 0.13
N THR A 134 12.55 19.55 -0.30
CA THR A 134 12.33 18.82 -1.57
C THR A 134 10.95 18.16 -1.59
N TYR A 135 10.59 17.47 -0.50
CA TYR A 135 9.29 16.81 -0.34
C TYR A 135 8.14 17.81 -0.36
N ALA A 136 8.21 18.88 0.44
CA ALA A 136 7.17 19.90 0.47
C ALA A 136 7.00 20.61 -0.89
N THR A 137 8.10 20.92 -1.57
CA THR A 137 8.07 21.53 -2.92
C THR A 137 7.43 20.59 -3.93
N TRP A 138 7.69 19.28 -3.83
CA TRP A 138 7.06 18.28 -4.68
C TRP A 138 5.56 18.17 -4.43
N LEU A 139 5.12 18.10 -3.15
CA LEU A 139 3.71 18.10 -2.78
C LEU A 139 2.97 19.32 -3.35
N ASP A 140 3.53 20.51 -3.16
CA ASP A 140 2.97 21.78 -3.64
C ASP A 140 2.86 21.80 -5.17
N ARG A 141 3.85 21.23 -5.87
CA ARG A 141 3.89 21.17 -7.34
C ARG A 141 2.89 20.18 -7.93
N GLU A 142 2.70 19.03 -7.29
CA GLU A 142 1.81 17.98 -7.77
C GLU A 142 0.38 18.12 -7.22
N GLY A 143 0.18 18.97 -6.20
CA GLY A 143 -1.15 19.27 -5.63
C GLY A 143 -1.73 18.12 -4.80
N VAL A 144 -0.86 17.38 -4.10
CA VAL A 144 -1.22 16.19 -3.30
C VAL A 144 -0.90 16.39 -1.81
N SER A 145 -1.45 15.53 -0.95
CA SER A 145 -1.26 15.56 0.51
C SER A 145 -0.86 14.17 1.02
N PRO A 146 0.00 14.07 2.07
CA PRO A 146 0.33 12.77 2.69
C PRO A 146 -0.90 12.04 3.28
N ASP A 147 -1.99 12.76 3.57
CA ASP A 147 -3.16 12.19 4.26
C ASP A 147 -4.11 11.41 3.35
N THR A 148 -3.84 11.32 2.04
CA THR A 148 -4.76 10.68 1.08
C THR A 148 -4.58 9.16 0.98
N ARG A 149 -3.82 8.54 1.89
CA ARG A 149 -3.43 7.13 1.82
C ARG A 149 -4.44 6.24 2.56
N ASP A 150 -5.06 5.30 1.83
CA ASP A 150 -5.98 4.33 2.41
C ASP A 150 -5.28 3.39 3.40
N ASN A 151 -5.97 3.06 4.49
CA ASN A 151 -5.51 2.08 5.46
C ASN A 151 -5.49 0.67 4.83
N VAL A 152 -4.47 -0.13 5.18
CA VAL A 152 -4.38 -1.56 4.85
C VAL A 152 -5.49 -2.34 5.55
N GLN A 153 -6.11 -3.27 4.83
CA GLN A 153 -7.27 -4.04 5.29
C GLN A 153 -7.12 -5.56 5.08
N TYR A 154 -6.47 -6.02 4.02
CA TYR A 154 -6.52 -7.38 3.50
C TYR A 154 -5.26 -8.21 3.79
N ILE A 155 -4.37 -7.75 4.67
CA ILE A 155 -3.15 -8.46 5.07
C ILE A 155 -3.36 -9.06 6.46
N ASP A 156 -3.19 -10.39 6.57
CA ASP A 156 -3.55 -11.13 7.78
C ASP A 156 -2.62 -10.86 8.98
N ASP A 157 -1.33 -10.66 8.74
CA ASP A 157 -0.34 -10.38 9.80
C ASP A 157 -0.24 -8.88 10.09
N GLU A 158 -0.37 -8.48 11.36
CA GLU A 158 -0.43 -7.07 11.79
C GLU A 158 0.88 -6.31 11.52
N GLU A 159 2.03 -6.96 11.69
CA GLU A 159 3.32 -6.33 11.39
C GLU A 159 3.50 -6.14 9.89
N CYS A 160 3.17 -7.15 9.08
CA CYS A 160 3.16 -7.04 7.61
C CYS A 160 2.15 -5.98 7.12
N ALA A 161 1.01 -5.84 7.79
CA ALA A 161 0.05 -4.79 7.50
C ALA A 161 0.66 -3.40 7.74
N TYR A 162 1.39 -3.23 8.85
CA TYR A 162 2.17 -2.01 9.09
C TYR A 162 3.25 -1.78 8.02
N VAL A 163 3.99 -2.81 7.60
CA VAL A 163 5.00 -2.70 6.54
C VAL A 163 4.38 -2.21 5.23
N MET A 164 3.24 -2.77 4.82
CA MET A 164 2.52 -2.34 3.63
C MET A 164 2.00 -0.90 3.78
N GLN A 165 1.49 -0.55 4.96
CA GLN A 165 1.01 0.80 5.22
C GLN A 165 2.15 1.81 5.13
N ARG A 166 3.30 1.54 5.75
CA ARG A 166 4.48 2.39 5.65
C ARG A 166 4.94 2.54 4.20
N TYR A 167 5.01 1.45 3.45
CA TYR A 167 5.33 1.50 2.01
C TYR A 167 4.43 2.49 1.26
N ARG A 168 3.10 2.45 1.51
CA ARG A 168 2.14 3.37 0.88
C ARG A 168 2.37 4.82 1.24
N GLU A 169 2.65 5.11 2.49
CA GLU A 169 2.82 6.47 2.98
C GLU A 169 4.17 7.06 2.58
N CYS A 170 5.21 6.23 2.47
CA CYS A 170 6.53 6.64 1.98
C CYS A 170 6.56 6.90 0.47
N HIS A 171 5.55 6.46 -0.28
CA HIS A 171 5.55 6.54 -1.75
C HIS A 171 5.78 7.96 -2.29
N ASP A 172 5.20 8.96 -1.65
CA ASP A 172 5.40 10.37 -2.06
C ASP A 172 6.84 10.85 -1.82
N PHE A 173 7.53 10.30 -0.82
CA PHE A 173 8.97 10.55 -0.67
C PHE A 173 9.76 9.97 -1.85
N TYR A 174 9.36 8.80 -2.37
CA TYR A 174 10.04 8.19 -3.51
C TYR A 174 9.90 9.07 -4.76
N HIS A 175 8.72 9.62 -4.99
CA HIS A 175 8.54 10.65 -6.01
C HIS A 175 9.39 11.90 -5.76
N ALA A 176 9.41 12.42 -4.53
CA ALA A 176 10.15 13.64 -4.22
C ALA A 176 11.67 13.47 -4.43
N VAL A 177 12.25 12.37 -3.95
CA VAL A 177 13.69 12.11 -4.10
C VAL A 177 14.08 11.82 -5.54
N THR A 178 13.22 11.19 -6.35
CA THR A 178 13.48 10.96 -7.78
C THR A 178 13.06 12.14 -8.65
N GLY A 179 12.23 13.06 -8.15
CA GLY A 179 11.65 14.16 -8.90
C GLY A 179 10.59 13.76 -9.93
N LEU A 180 10.16 12.49 -9.95
CA LEU A 180 9.16 11.99 -10.88
C LEU A 180 7.77 12.57 -10.59
N PRO A 181 7.00 12.97 -11.61
CA PRO A 181 5.66 13.54 -11.46
C PRO A 181 4.57 12.46 -11.35
N ILE A 182 3.34 12.86 -10.97
CA ILE A 182 2.21 11.94 -10.75
C ILE A 182 1.34 11.63 -11.99
N PHE A 183 1.72 12.13 -13.17
CA PHE A 183 1.02 11.72 -14.38
C PHE A 183 1.47 10.31 -14.82
N VAL A 184 0.64 9.61 -15.60
CA VAL A 184 0.78 8.17 -15.88
C VAL A 184 2.22 7.74 -16.26
N GLU A 185 2.92 8.47 -17.13
CA GLU A 185 4.31 8.14 -17.49
C GLU A 185 5.28 8.20 -16.28
N GLY A 186 5.12 9.18 -15.39
CA GLY A 186 5.91 9.34 -14.17
C GLY A 186 5.59 8.29 -13.11
N GLU A 187 4.31 7.98 -12.93
CA GLU A 187 3.84 6.88 -12.08
C GLU A 187 4.43 5.54 -12.54
N LEU A 188 4.40 5.25 -13.84
CA LEU A 188 4.96 4.00 -14.37
C LEU A 188 6.48 3.92 -14.21
N ALA A 189 7.19 5.04 -14.42
CA ALA A 189 8.62 5.12 -14.16
C ALA A 189 8.95 4.82 -12.69
N LEU A 190 8.18 5.41 -11.76
CA LEU A 190 8.38 5.16 -10.34
C LEU A 190 8.03 3.73 -9.95
N LYS A 191 6.92 3.18 -10.48
CA LYS A 191 6.51 1.81 -10.19
C LYS A 191 7.53 0.78 -10.68
N ALA A 192 8.20 1.03 -11.80
CA ALA A 192 9.34 0.19 -12.24
C ALA A 192 10.47 0.22 -11.20
N PHE A 193 10.84 1.41 -10.71
CA PHE A 193 11.84 1.57 -9.66
C PHE A 193 11.43 0.89 -8.35
N GLU A 194 10.18 1.09 -7.91
CA GLU A 194 9.64 0.48 -6.70
C GLU A 194 9.60 -1.05 -6.80
N PHE A 195 9.28 -1.61 -7.97
CA PHE A 195 9.31 -3.06 -8.17
C PHE A 195 10.72 -3.61 -7.96
N LEU A 196 11.72 -2.95 -8.54
CA LEU A 196 13.11 -3.39 -8.46
C LEU A 196 13.71 -3.21 -7.06
N ASN A 197 13.22 -2.23 -6.28
CA ASN A 197 13.65 -2.02 -4.91
C ASN A 197 12.90 -2.94 -3.91
N THR A 198 11.58 -3.03 -4.00
CA THR A 198 10.73 -3.66 -2.97
C THR A 198 10.23 -5.06 -3.32
N LEU A 199 10.16 -5.39 -4.62
CA LEU A 199 9.57 -6.61 -5.18
C LEU A 199 8.07 -6.79 -4.92
N ILE A 200 7.34 -5.74 -4.53
CA ILE A 200 5.87 -5.81 -4.39
C ILE A 200 5.25 -6.06 -5.77
N PRO A 201 4.47 -7.14 -6.00
CA PRO A 201 4.06 -7.51 -7.36
C PRO A 201 3.21 -6.47 -8.08
N MET A 202 2.33 -5.76 -7.36
CA MET A 202 1.47 -4.73 -7.95
C MET A 202 2.28 -3.65 -8.69
N THR A 203 3.45 -3.26 -8.19
CA THR A 203 4.26 -2.23 -8.84
C THR A 203 4.77 -2.71 -10.20
N GLY A 204 5.18 -3.98 -10.31
CA GLY A 204 5.52 -4.60 -11.58
C GLY A 204 4.31 -4.76 -12.52
N LEU A 205 3.17 -5.23 -12.00
CA LEU A 205 1.93 -5.39 -12.77
C LEU A 205 1.41 -4.06 -13.33
N SER A 206 1.60 -2.96 -12.59
CA SER A 206 1.17 -1.62 -13.02
C SER A 206 1.81 -1.17 -14.33
N LEU A 207 2.99 -1.71 -14.70
CA LEU A 207 3.66 -1.42 -15.98
C LEU A 207 2.82 -1.81 -17.20
N PHE A 208 1.85 -2.70 -17.05
CA PHE A 208 0.89 -3.00 -18.11
C PHE A 208 0.04 -1.78 -18.50
N ALA A 209 -0.15 -0.80 -17.61
CA ALA A 209 -0.83 0.45 -17.95
C ALA A 209 -0.04 1.31 -18.96
N SER A 210 1.20 0.93 -19.32
CA SER A 210 1.93 1.53 -20.45
C SER A 210 1.20 1.42 -21.79
N VAL A 211 0.26 0.47 -21.95
CA VAL A 211 -0.60 0.38 -23.15
C VAL A 211 -1.52 1.60 -23.32
N ARG A 212 -1.75 2.36 -22.25
CA ARG A 212 -2.56 3.59 -22.26
C ARG A 212 -1.76 4.85 -22.58
N LEU A 213 -0.44 4.76 -22.67
CA LEU A 213 0.42 5.90 -22.96
C LEU A 213 0.35 6.29 -24.44
N LYS A 214 0.55 7.58 -24.73
CA LYS A 214 0.77 8.03 -26.12
C LYS A 214 2.08 7.44 -26.65
N PRO A 215 2.23 7.23 -27.98
CA PRO A 215 3.45 6.64 -28.55
C PRO A 215 4.75 7.30 -28.06
N ALA A 216 4.80 8.64 -28.06
CA ALA A 216 5.98 9.38 -27.60
C ALA A 216 6.24 9.25 -26.08
N GLU A 217 5.20 9.06 -25.25
CA GLU A 217 5.35 8.82 -23.81
C GLU A 217 5.85 7.39 -23.56
N ARG A 218 5.29 6.42 -24.30
CA ARG A 218 5.72 5.03 -24.25
C ARG A 218 7.18 4.88 -24.67
N GLU A 219 7.57 5.52 -25.76
CA GLU A 219 8.96 5.52 -26.24
C GLU A 219 9.93 6.00 -25.14
N ARG A 220 9.67 7.15 -24.52
CA ARG A 220 10.50 7.67 -23.42
C ARG A 220 10.50 6.76 -22.20
N LEU A 221 9.35 6.18 -21.84
CA LEU A 221 9.26 5.21 -20.74
C LEU A 221 10.25 4.06 -20.97
N PHE A 222 10.27 3.46 -22.16
CA PHE A 222 11.13 2.31 -22.46
C PHE A 222 12.59 2.68 -22.76
N SER A 223 12.87 3.86 -23.35
CA SER A 223 14.23 4.25 -23.74
C SER A 223 15.01 5.00 -22.67
N ILE A 224 14.32 5.69 -21.75
CA ILE A 224 14.96 6.54 -20.73
C ILE A 224 14.65 6.00 -19.33
N TYR A 225 13.37 5.91 -18.98
CA TYR A 225 12.98 5.72 -17.58
C TYR A 225 13.08 4.27 -17.11
N LEU A 226 12.80 3.29 -17.96
CA LEU A 226 12.94 1.88 -17.60
C LEU A 226 14.42 1.49 -17.42
N PRO A 227 15.37 1.88 -18.30
CA PRO A 227 16.80 1.70 -18.06
C PRO A 227 17.28 2.41 -16.78
N TRP A 228 16.80 3.62 -16.52
CA TRP A 228 17.10 4.33 -15.28
C TRP A 228 16.57 3.58 -14.05
N ALA A 229 15.33 3.07 -14.11
CA ALA A 229 14.72 2.32 -13.03
C ALA A 229 15.48 1.02 -12.77
N LEU A 230 15.91 0.32 -13.83
CA LEU A 230 16.78 -0.87 -13.73
C LEU A 230 18.09 -0.56 -13.00
N LYS A 231 18.80 0.50 -13.42
CA LYS A 231 20.06 0.91 -12.80
C LYS A 231 19.85 1.31 -11.34
N SER A 232 18.99 2.29 -11.08
CA SER A 232 18.82 2.87 -9.75
C SER A 232 18.09 1.91 -8.80
N GLY A 233 17.06 1.20 -9.27
CA GLY A 233 16.28 0.29 -8.44
C GLY A 233 17.10 -0.88 -7.92
N LEU A 234 17.90 -1.53 -8.79
CA LEU A 234 18.75 -2.66 -8.40
C LEU A 234 19.97 -2.25 -7.56
N GLN A 235 20.50 -1.05 -7.78
CA GLN A 235 21.67 -0.56 -7.02
C GLN A 235 21.29 0.09 -5.70
N SER A 236 20.03 0.51 -5.55
CA SER A 236 19.61 1.26 -4.37
C SER A 236 19.53 0.39 -3.11
N LYS A 237 19.76 1.04 -1.96
CA LYS A 237 19.39 0.45 -0.67
C LYS A 237 17.87 0.31 -0.59
N GLU A 238 17.38 -0.64 0.20
CA GLU A 238 15.94 -0.85 0.44
C GLU A 238 15.31 0.42 1.04
N LEU A 239 14.46 1.13 0.27
CA LEU A 239 13.91 2.43 0.69
C LEU A 239 12.97 2.31 1.89
N ILE A 240 12.41 1.12 2.12
CA ILE A 240 11.55 0.85 3.27
C ILE A 240 12.29 1.03 4.61
N ASN A 241 13.62 0.92 4.60
CA ASN A 241 14.48 1.09 5.78
C ASN A 241 14.88 2.55 6.04
N VAL A 242 14.45 3.48 5.17
CA VAL A 242 14.69 4.91 5.40
C VAL A 242 13.74 5.42 6.48
N TYR A 243 14.31 5.95 7.55
CA TYR A 243 13.57 6.64 8.60
C TYR A 243 13.33 8.10 8.17
N TRP A 244 12.43 8.29 7.21
CA TRP A 244 12.13 9.57 6.56
C TRP A 244 11.96 10.72 7.54
N GLU A 245 11.25 10.48 8.63
CA GLU A 245 10.92 11.42 9.70
C GLU A 245 12.18 11.99 10.40
N LYS A 246 13.31 11.26 10.38
CA LYS A 246 14.58 11.67 10.99
C LYS A 246 15.58 12.28 10.02
N VAL A 247 15.35 12.16 8.71
CA VAL A 247 16.28 12.64 7.67
C VAL A 247 15.76 13.88 6.93
N LEU A 248 14.69 14.51 7.42
CA LEU A 248 14.03 15.66 6.77
C LEU A 248 14.97 16.86 6.60
N GLU A 249 15.86 17.13 7.54
CA GLU A 249 16.82 18.24 7.47
C GLU A 249 18.10 17.90 6.70
N LYS A 250 18.29 16.62 6.33
CA LYS A 250 19.48 16.16 5.62
C LYS A 250 19.51 16.72 4.20
N ASP A 251 20.71 16.93 3.66
CA ASP A 251 20.89 17.24 2.24
C ASP A 251 20.36 16.08 1.36
N VAL A 252 19.54 16.43 0.38
CA VAL A 252 18.88 15.46 -0.51
C VAL A 252 19.86 14.81 -1.49
N GLY A 253 20.93 15.50 -1.86
CA GLY A 253 22.03 14.97 -2.68
C GLY A 253 22.82 13.93 -1.90
N GLU A 254 23.15 14.21 -0.64
CA GLU A 254 23.78 13.25 0.26
C GLU A 254 22.90 12.01 0.46
N LEU A 255 21.60 12.19 0.72
CA LEU A 255 20.67 11.07 0.87
C LEU A 255 20.62 10.21 -0.41
N ARG A 256 20.52 10.83 -1.59
CA ARG A 256 20.54 10.11 -2.88
C ARG A 256 21.82 9.30 -3.06
N ALA A 257 22.97 9.89 -2.76
CA ALA A 257 24.26 9.21 -2.84
C ALA A 257 24.33 8.01 -1.88
N GLU A 258 23.89 8.17 -0.64
CA GLU A 258 23.86 7.09 0.35
C GLU A 258 22.91 5.94 -0.02
N LEU A 259 21.80 6.28 -0.66
CA LEU A 259 20.82 5.31 -1.13
C LEU A 259 21.19 4.69 -2.47
N GLY A 260 22.20 5.19 -3.18
CA GLY A 260 22.55 4.73 -4.52
C GLY A 260 21.52 5.10 -5.58
N ILE A 261 20.81 6.22 -5.40
CA ILE A 261 19.75 6.68 -6.31
C ILE A 261 20.28 7.80 -7.20
N GLU A 262 20.31 7.57 -8.50
CA GLU A 262 20.52 8.63 -9.48
C GLU A 262 19.19 9.32 -9.79
N ARG A 263 19.19 10.64 -9.98
CA ARG A 263 17.97 11.35 -10.40
C ARG A 263 17.73 11.13 -11.90
N PRO A 264 16.55 10.67 -12.34
CA PRO A 264 16.23 10.57 -13.75
C PRO A 264 16.14 11.97 -14.40
N PRO A 265 16.27 12.06 -15.73
CA PRO A 265 15.99 13.29 -16.46
C PRO A 265 14.59 13.86 -16.12
N ASP A 266 14.46 15.17 -15.99
CA ASP A 266 13.19 15.79 -15.62
C ASP A 266 12.17 15.67 -16.76
N MET A 267 11.10 14.92 -16.50
CA MET A 267 10.08 14.60 -17.48
C MET A 267 9.28 15.83 -17.92
N ARG A 268 9.09 16.82 -17.04
CA ARG A 268 8.40 18.08 -17.38
C ARG A 268 9.31 18.96 -18.23
N GLU A 269 10.61 18.98 -17.95
CA GLU A 269 11.61 19.68 -18.76
C GLU A 269 11.71 19.09 -20.17
N ILE A 270 11.83 17.77 -20.31
CA ILE A 270 11.83 17.08 -21.62
C ILE A 270 10.57 17.44 -22.42
N ARG A 271 9.39 17.34 -21.79
CA ARG A 271 8.12 17.70 -22.44
C ARG A 271 8.09 19.17 -22.86
N ARG A 272 8.66 20.08 -22.07
CA ARG A 272 8.77 21.51 -22.39
C ARG A 272 9.69 21.73 -23.60
N MET A 273 10.86 21.10 -23.63
CA MET A 273 11.81 21.20 -24.74
C MET A 273 11.20 20.71 -26.07
N ILE A 274 10.55 19.54 -26.05
CA ILE A 274 9.87 18.99 -27.24
C ILE A 274 8.80 19.95 -27.78
N ARG A 275 8.01 20.57 -26.90
CA ARG A 275 7.00 21.55 -27.30
C ARG A 275 7.63 22.79 -27.94
N MET A 276 8.73 23.29 -27.39
CA MET A 276 9.45 24.44 -27.94
C MET A 276 10.05 24.12 -29.31
N GLN A 277 10.64 22.94 -29.48
CA GLN A 277 11.19 22.49 -30.77
C GLN A 277 10.12 22.44 -31.85
N LYS A 278 8.98 21.79 -31.57
CA LYS A 278 7.84 21.73 -32.51
C LYS A 278 7.30 23.12 -32.88
N LYS A 279 7.26 24.05 -31.91
CA LYS A 279 6.85 25.43 -32.17
C LYS A 279 7.82 26.12 -33.14
N ARG A 280 9.14 26.01 -32.90
CA ARG A 280 10.17 26.58 -33.77
C ARG A 280 10.14 25.97 -35.18
N GLU A 281 9.98 24.66 -35.29
CA GLU A 281 9.86 23.98 -36.58
C GLU A 281 8.65 24.48 -37.37
N LYS A 282 7.51 24.68 -36.70
CA LYS A 282 6.30 25.24 -37.33
C LYS A 282 6.54 26.66 -37.82
N GLU A 283 7.13 27.52 -37.00
CA GLU A 283 7.47 28.91 -37.36
C GLU A 283 8.44 28.96 -38.57
N LEU A 284 9.44 28.07 -38.60
CA LEU A 284 10.37 27.96 -39.73
C LEU A 284 9.68 27.46 -41.01
N MET A 285 8.72 26.53 -40.91
CA MET A 285 7.94 26.07 -42.06
C MET A 285 7.02 27.16 -42.61
N GLU A 286 6.39 27.94 -41.73
CA GLU A 286 5.55 29.08 -42.10
C GLU A 286 6.36 30.18 -42.79
N GLN A 287 7.59 30.45 -42.32
CA GLN A 287 8.50 31.41 -42.95
C GLN A 287 9.06 30.94 -44.29
N ARG A 288 9.22 29.62 -44.50
CA ARG A 288 9.69 29.04 -45.78
C ARG A 288 8.58 28.91 -46.83
N GLY A 289 7.32 28.96 -46.40
CA GLY A 289 6.14 28.91 -47.27
C GLY A 289 5.61 30.28 -47.69
N GLN A 290 6.19 31.38 -47.18
CA GLN A 290 5.96 32.77 -47.58
C GLN A 290 7.08 33.24 -48.50
#